data_AF-A0A9X2IAV6-F1
#
_entry.id   AF-A0A9X2IAV6-F1
#
_cell.length_a   1.000
_cell.length_b   1.000
_cell.length_c   1.000
_cell.angle_alpha   90.00
_cell.angle_beta   90.00
_cell.angle_gamma   90.00
#
_symmetry.space_group_name_H-M   'P 1'
#
loop_
_entity.id
_entity.type
_entity.pdbx_description
1 polymer ?
#
loop_
_entity_poly.entity_id
_entity_poly.type
_entity_poly.pdbx_seq_one_letter_code
_entity_poly.pdbx_strand_id
1 'polypeptide(L)'
;MKKILLMGLTAATLSFTPVSQADITVHSNTPDACEYIAGHWAGTGKASNWVIGECIYHGAGTVSTVDNTGSFKIEVTSNKDSGSLLCPAHAKKRLTGTCINGVVTIKTEYGDLAGHFSQNSGDAKGTLSVARGISADVVIQFQRVE
;
A
#
# COMPACT_ATOMS: atom_id res chain seq x y z
N MET A 1 57.57 8.38 28.68
CA MET A 1 56.10 8.22 28.76
C MET A 1 55.66 7.32 27.61
N LYS A 2 54.92 6.24 27.90
CA LYS A 2 54.59 5.13 26.99
C LYS A 2 53.65 5.58 25.87
N LYS A 3 54.04 5.38 24.61
CA LYS A 3 53.16 5.52 23.44
C LYS A 3 52.38 4.21 23.30
N ILE A 4 51.09 4.24 23.66
CA ILE A 4 50.16 3.14 23.41
C ILE A 4 49.69 3.28 21.95
N LEU A 5 50.13 2.33 21.14
CA LEU A 5 49.70 2.05 19.77
C LEU A 5 48.52 1.06 19.85
N LEU A 6 47.60 1.13 18.88
CA LEU A 6 46.48 0.20 18.60
C LEU A 6 45.10 0.55 19.19
N MET A 7 44.34 1.34 18.43
CA MET A 7 42.92 1.12 18.16
C MET A 7 42.74 1.58 16.71
N GLY A 8 42.37 0.75 15.73
CA GLY A 8 41.41 -0.34 15.79
C GLY A 8 40.36 -0.02 14.72
N LEU A 9 40.76 -0.23 13.46
CA LEU A 9 39.92 -0.12 12.27
C LEU A 9 38.71 -1.05 12.45
N THR A 10 37.57 -0.52 12.85
CA THR A 10 36.32 -1.30 12.95
C THR A 10 35.25 -0.63 12.11
N ALA A 11 34.78 -1.44 11.17
CA ALA A 11 33.86 -1.13 10.10
C ALA A 11 32.59 -0.43 10.57
N ALA A 12 32.33 0.74 10.01
CA ALA A 12 30.98 1.25 9.82
C ALA A 12 30.57 0.97 8.37
N THR A 13 30.49 -0.31 8.00
CA THR A 13 29.61 -0.71 6.90
C THR A 13 28.19 -0.51 7.42
N LEU A 14 27.67 0.71 7.27
CA LEU A 14 26.24 0.98 7.35
C LEU A 14 25.61 0.23 6.19
N SER A 15 25.29 -1.04 6.48
CA SER A 15 24.51 -1.91 5.62
C SER A 15 23.26 -1.14 5.22
N PHE A 16 23.12 -0.87 3.92
CA PHE A 16 21.86 -0.48 3.32
C PHE A 16 20.84 -1.55 3.70
N THR A 17 20.01 -1.29 4.70
CA THR A 17 18.86 -2.13 4.99
C THR A 17 18.01 -2.14 3.73
N PRO A 18 17.70 -3.30 3.14
CA PRO A 18 16.79 -3.33 2.00
C PRO A 18 15.49 -2.66 2.45
N VAL A 19 15.07 -1.64 1.70
CA VAL A 19 13.73 -1.07 1.82
C VAL A 19 12.79 -2.27 1.74
N SER A 20 12.12 -2.61 2.84
CA SER A 20 11.14 -3.69 2.84
C SER A 20 10.03 -3.27 1.90
N GLN A 21 10.08 -3.74 0.65
CA GLN A 21 8.94 -3.67 -0.24
C GLN A 21 7.81 -4.43 0.46
N ALA A 22 6.64 -3.84 0.48
CA ALA A 22 5.50 -4.41 1.16
C ALA A 22 4.36 -4.55 0.17
N ASP A 23 3.57 -5.60 0.33
CA ASP A 23 2.63 -5.99 -0.71
C ASP A 23 1.21 -5.88 -0.16
N ILE A 24 0.35 -5.18 -0.89
CA ILE A 24 -1.10 -5.24 -0.67
C ILE A 24 -1.60 -6.47 -1.41
N THR A 25 -2.04 -7.50 -0.69
CA THR A 25 -2.53 -8.75 -1.28
C THR A 25 -4.04 -8.88 -1.08
N VAL A 26 -4.80 -8.82 -2.17
CA VAL A 26 -6.26 -8.96 -2.14
C VAL A 26 -6.65 -10.23 -2.87
N HIS A 27 -7.42 -11.09 -2.20
CA HIS A 27 -7.81 -12.40 -2.73
C HIS A 27 -9.23 -12.34 -3.30
N SER A 28 -9.43 -12.87 -4.51
CA SER A 28 -10.77 -13.20 -4.97
C SER A 28 -11.08 -14.67 -4.74
N ASN A 29 -12.36 -14.97 -4.53
CA ASN A 29 -12.87 -16.33 -4.43
C ASN A 29 -13.19 -16.95 -5.81
N THR A 30 -13.02 -16.20 -6.91
CA THR A 30 -13.32 -16.66 -8.27
C THR A 30 -12.06 -16.79 -9.12
N PRO A 31 -11.85 -17.89 -9.86
CA PRO A 31 -10.67 -18.10 -10.71
C PRO A 31 -10.48 -17.01 -11.78
N ASP A 32 -11.59 -16.49 -12.31
CA ASP A 32 -11.62 -15.52 -13.41
C ASP A 32 -11.60 -14.06 -12.92
N ALA A 33 -11.34 -13.82 -11.63
CA ALA A 33 -11.41 -12.49 -11.03
C ALA A 33 -10.48 -11.45 -11.66
N CYS A 34 -9.39 -11.91 -12.30
CA CYS A 34 -8.45 -11.05 -12.99
C CYS A 34 -9.06 -10.35 -14.21
N GLU A 35 -10.11 -10.91 -14.81
CA GLU A 35 -10.85 -10.26 -15.90
C GLU A 35 -11.61 -9.03 -15.41
N TYR A 36 -12.02 -9.04 -14.14
CA TYR A 36 -12.87 -8.00 -13.54
C TYR A 36 -12.09 -6.94 -12.78
N ILE A 37 -10.75 -6.93 -12.83
CA ILE A 37 -9.97 -5.94 -12.09
C ILE A 37 -9.88 -4.58 -12.83
N ALA A 38 -9.89 -4.62 -14.17
CA ALA A 38 -9.64 -3.44 -15.00
C ALA A 38 -10.85 -2.50 -15.06
N GLY A 39 -10.64 -1.20 -14.93
CA GLY A 39 -11.70 -0.19 -14.97
C GLY A 39 -11.57 0.87 -13.89
N HIS A 40 -12.67 1.59 -13.65
CA HIS A 40 -12.74 2.67 -12.68
C HIS A 40 -13.30 2.18 -11.35
N TRP A 41 -12.69 2.66 -10.27
CA TRP A 41 -13.01 2.29 -8.90
C TRP A 41 -13.11 3.55 -8.05
N ALA A 42 -14.03 3.57 -7.10
CA ALA A 42 -14.12 4.57 -6.05
C ALA A 42 -14.13 3.87 -4.70
N GLY A 43 -13.62 4.53 -3.66
CA GLY A 43 -13.55 3.91 -2.35
C GLY A 43 -13.37 4.90 -1.22
N THR A 44 -13.48 4.36 -0.01
CA THR A 44 -13.19 5.06 1.23
C THR A 44 -12.09 4.35 1.99
N GLY A 45 -11.34 5.13 2.77
CA GLY A 45 -10.21 4.63 3.54
C GLY A 45 -10.19 5.27 4.91
N LYS A 46 -9.78 4.49 5.90
CA LYS A 46 -9.50 4.95 7.25
C LYS A 46 -8.09 4.56 7.64
N ALA A 47 -7.30 5.51 8.13
CA ALA A 47 -5.99 5.26 8.72
C ALA A 47 -5.98 5.74 10.17
N SER A 48 -5.52 4.89 11.10
CA SER A 48 -5.51 5.23 12.53
C SER A 48 -4.22 4.80 13.23
N ASN A 49 -3.67 5.69 14.07
CA ASN A 49 -2.60 5.38 15.03
C ASN A 49 -2.64 6.40 16.18
N TRP A 50 -2.07 6.05 17.33
CA TRP A 50 -2.00 6.92 18.52
C TRP A 50 -1.35 8.31 18.27
N VAL A 51 -0.46 8.45 17.29
CA VAL A 51 0.21 9.71 16.91
C VAL A 51 -0.66 10.56 15.98
N ILE A 52 -1.18 9.97 14.91
CA ILE A 52 -1.90 10.72 13.86
C ILE A 52 -3.39 10.88 14.16
N GLY A 53 -3.91 10.16 15.16
CA GLY A 53 -5.33 10.03 15.43
C GLY A 53 -6.02 9.15 14.39
N GLU A 54 -7.25 9.51 14.03
CA GLU A 54 -8.00 8.89 12.94
C GLU A 54 -8.04 9.85 11.74
N CYS A 55 -7.79 9.31 10.55
CA CYS A 55 -7.86 10.00 9.27
C CYS A 55 -8.85 9.28 8.35
N ILE A 56 -9.85 9.99 7.83
CA ILE A 56 -10.86 9.46 6.91
C ILE A 56 -10.63 10.04 5.52
N TYR A 57 -10.74 9.20 4.50
CA TYR A 57 -10.48 9.54 3.11
C TYR A 57 -11.55 8.96 2.19
N HIS A 58 -11.76 9.64 1.07
CA HIS A 58 -12.34 9.06 -0.13
C HIS A 58 -11.32 9.11 -1.27
N GLY A 59 -11.47 8.22 -2.24
CA GLY A 59 -10.57 8.15 -3.38
C GLY A 59 -11.22 7.56 -4.61
N ALA A 60 -10.55 7.75 -5.73
CA ALA A 60 -10.91 7.15 -7.00
C ALA A 60 -9.64 6.64 -7.68
N GLY A 61 -9.78 5.59 -8.48
CA GLY A 61 -8.67 5.02 -9.20
C GLY A 61 -9.08 4.36 -10.50
N THR A 62 -8.10 4.20 -11.37
CA THR A 62 -8.24 3.46 -12.62
C THR A 62 -7.21 2.34 -12.64
N VAL A 63 -7.67 1.14 -12.96
CA VAL A 63 -6.85 -0.06 -13.11
C VAL A 63 -6.78 -0.40 -14.59
N SER A 64 -5.56 -0.55 -15.12
CA SER A 64 -5.37 -0.96 -16.52
C SER A 64 -5.79 -2.41 -16.75
N THR A 65 -5.93 -2.80 -18.02
CA THR A 65 -6.01 -4.21 -18.39
C THR A 65 -4.80 -4.97 -17.87
N VAL A 66 -5.01 -6.23 -17.52
CA VAL A 66 -3.95 -7.19 -17.15
C VAL A 66 -3.25 -7.62 -18.44
N ASP A 67 -1.92 -7.55 -18.46
CA ASP A 67 -1.12 -8.02 -19.59
C ASP A 67 -0.87 -9.53 -19.55
N ASN A 68 -0.20 -10.06 -20.57
CA ASN A 68 0.09 -11.50 -20.70
C ASN A 68 0.99 -12.05 -19.58
N THR A 69 1.61 -11.19 -18.77
CA THR A 69 2.42 -11.59 -17.60
C THR A 69 1.63 -11.57 -16.30
N GLY A 70 0.33 -11.24 -16.36
CA GLY A 70 -0.50 -11.01 -15.20
C GLY A 70 -0.31 -9.62 -14.59
N SER A 71 0.46 -8.71 -15.21
CA SER A 71 0.77 -7.40 -14.64
C SER A 71 -0.24 -6.33 -15.03
N PHE A 72 -0.47 -5.36 -14.15
CA PHE A 72 -1.33 -4.21 -14.40
C PHE A 72 -0.84 -2.96 -13.67
N LYS A 73 -1.37 -1.80 -14.05
CA LYS A 73 -1.06 -0.50 -13.45
C LYS A 73 -2.29 0.09 -12.79
N ILE A 74 -2.06 0.84 -11.71
CA ILE A 74 -3.10 1.56 -10.96
C ILE A 74 -2.71 3.02 -10.92
N GLU A 75 -3.64 3.91 -11.25
CA GLU A 75 -3.57 5.32 -10.89
C GLU A 75 -4.66 5.60 -9.86
N VAL A 76 -4.28 6.07 -8.68
CA VAL A 76 -5.20 6.33 -7.56
C VAL A 76 -5.01 7.73 -7.02
N THR A 77 -6.13 8.39 -6.72
CA THR A 77 -6.20 9.63 -5.96
C THR A 77 -6.94 9.39 -4.66
N SER A 78 -6.51 10.08 -3.60
CA SER A 78 -7.14 10.07 -2.29
C SER A 78 -7.20 11.49 -1.76
N ASN A 79 -8.35 11.86 -1.19
CA ASN A 79 -8.60 13.15 -0.56
C ASN A 79 -9.07 12.91 0.87
N LYS A 80 -8.55 13.71 1.80
CA LYS A 80 -8.96 13.67 3.20
C LYS A 80 -10.34 14.27 3.36
N ASP A 81 -11.23 13.52 3.99
CA ASP A 81 -12.53 13.99 4.46
C ASP A 81 -12.42 14.63 5.85
N SER A 82 -11.73 13.93 6.76
CA SER A 82 -11.58 14.37 8.15
C SER A 82 -10.34 13.77 8.82
N GLY A 83 -9.95 14.32 9.97
CA GLY A 83 -8.83 13.86 10.77
C GLY A 83 -7.86 14.98 11.15
N SER A 84 -6.73 14.60 11.75
CA SER A 84 -5.73 15.56 12.23
C SER A 84 -5.06 16.34 11.09
N LEU A 85 -4.34 17.42 11.46
CA LEU A 85 -3.50 18.17 10.53
C LEU A 85 -2.29 17.36 10.03
N LEU A 86 -1.93 16.27 10.72
CA LEU A 86 -0.87 15.36 10.29
C LEU A 86 -1.33 14.44 9.15
N CYS A 87 -2.64 14.24 8.99
CA CYS A 87 -3.22 13.50 7.87
C CYS A 87 -3.03 14.31 6.56
N PRO A 88 -2.35 13.75 5.54
CA PRO A 88 -2.19 14.42 4.24
C PRO A 88 -3.54 14.81 3.64
N ALA A 89 -3.66 16.01 3.08
CA ALA A 89 -4.92 16.46 2.50
C ALA A 89 -5.26 15.77 1.17
N HIS A 90 -4.25 15.48 0.36
CA HIS A 90 -4.40 14.87 -0.95
C HIS A 90 -3.18 13.99 -1.26
N ALA A 91 -3.42 12.87 -1.94
CA ALA A 91 -2.37 12.03 -2.49
C ALA A 91 -2.76 11.52 -3.87
N LYS A 92 -1.79 11.47 -4.78
CA LYS A 92 -1.89 10.81 -6.06
C LYS A 92 -0.73 9.84 -6.21
N LYS A 93 -1.03 8.59 -6.56
CA LYS A 93 -0.02 7.53 -6.70
C LYS A 93 -0.25 6.71 -7.95
N ARG A 94 0.85 6.24 -8.52
CA ARG A 94 0.87 5.21 -9.55
C ARG A 94 1.51 3.97 -8.96
N LEU A 95 0.78 2.87 -9.01
CA LEU A 95 1.21 1.59 -8.46
C LEU A 95 1.22 0.55 -9.58
N THR A 96 1.93 -0.53 -9.33
CA THR A 96 1.93 -1.72 -10.18
C THR A 96 1.45 -2.88 -9.37
N GLY A 97 0.66 -3.75 -9.99
CA GLY A 97 0.24 -5.00 -9.38
C GLY A 97 0.30 -6.16 -10.35
N THR A 98 0.07 -7.35 -9.82
CA THR A 98 -0.09 -8.59 -10.55
C THR A 98 -1.41 -9.24 -10.17
N CYS A 99 -2.11 -9.82 -11.13
CA CYS A 99 -3.25 -10.68 -10.89
C CYS A 99 -2.96 -12.06 -11.49
N ILE A 100 -2.81 -13.06 -10.62
CA ILE A 100 -2.47 -14.42 -11.02
C ILE A 100 -3.40 -15.36 -10.25
N ASN A 101 -4.17 -16.18 -10.98
CA ASN A 101 -5.12 -17.15 -10.40
C ASN A 101 -6.10 -16.53 -9.38
N GLY A 102 -6.64 -15.34 -9.67
CA GLY A 102 -7.56 -14.63 -8.78
C GLY A 102 -6.91 -13.96 -7.56
N VAL A 103 -5.59 -14.00 -7.45
CA VAL A 103 -4.83 -13.29 -6.40
C VAL A 103 -4.26 -12.00 -6.97
N VAL A 104 -4.69 -10.88 -6.39
CA VAL A 104 -4.19 -9.55 -6.72
C VAL A 104 -3.11 -9.15 -5.72
N THR A 105 -1.93 -8.81 -6.21
CA THR A 105 -0.84 -8.27 -5.40
C THR A 105 -0.46 -6.91 -5.94
N ILE A 106 -0.59 -5.86 -5.14
CA ILE A 106 -0.21 -4.49 -5.47
C ILE A 106 1.05 -4.15 -4.67
N LYS A 107 2.13 -3.82 -5.37
CA LYS A 107 3.41 -3.49 -4.74
C LYS A 107 3.33 -2.08 -4.16
N THR A 108 3.60 -1.96 -2.86
CA THR A 108 3.70 -0.68 -2.16
C THR A 108 5.01 -0.60 -1.37
N GLU A 109 5.37 0.59 -0.94
CA GLU A 109 6.66 0.81 -0.28
C GLU A 109 6.55 0.70 1.25
N TYR A 110 5.35 0.48 1.82
CA TYR A 110 5.11 0.81 3.23
C TYR A 110 4.05 -0.04 3.97
N GLY A 111 4.23 -1.36 4.09
CA GLY A 111 3.40 -2.26 4.90
C GLY A 111 2.41 -3.13 4.12
N ASP A 112 1.74 -4.06 4.84
CA ASP A 112 0.92 -5.11 4.24
C ASP A 112 -0.56 -4.86 4.48
N LEU A 113 -1.36 -4.91 3.41
CA LEU A 113 -2.82 -4.94 3.49
C LEU A 113 -3.31 -6.25 2.90
N ALA A 114 -4.29 -6.87 3.55
CA ALA A 114 -4.94 -8.07 3.08
C ALA A 114 -6.46 -7.89 3.04
N GLY A 115 -7.11 -8.50 2.05
CA GLY A 115 -8.57 -8.52 2.00
C GLY A 115 -9.12 -9.26 0.81
N HIS A 116 -10.34 -8.91 0.42
CA HIS A 116 -11.07 -9.61 -0.62
C HIS A 116 -11.61 -8.67 -1.70
N PHE A 117 -11.75 -9.19 -2.92
CA PHE A 117 -12.46 -8.47 -3.97
C PHE A 117 -13.34 -9.39 -4.82
N SER A 118 -14.36 -8.77 -5.38
CA SER A 118 -15.33 -9.32 -6.32
C SER A 118 -15.37 -8.44 -7.57
N GLN A 119 -16.26 -8.78 -8.51
CA GLN A 119 -16.43 -8.03 -9.75
C GLN A 119 -16.74 -6.53 -9.52
N ASN A 120 -17.47 -6.20 -8.46
CA ASN A 120 -18.03 -4.86 -8.25
C ASN A 120 -17.57 -4.18 -6.96
N SER A 121 -16.91 -4.90 -6.05
CA SER A 121 -16.51 -4.36 -4.76
C SER A 121 -15.36 -5.14 -4.14
N GLY A 122 -14.72 -4.54 -3.15
CA GLY A 122 -13.78 -5.23 -2.29
C GLY A 122 -13.42 -4.41 -1.06
N ASP A 123 -12.63 -5.04 -0.21
CA ASP A 123 -12.13 -4.48 1.02
C ASP A 123 -10.69 -4.95 1.27
N ALA A 124 -9.94 -4.15 2.01
CA ALA A 124 -8.61 -4.52 2.47
C ALA A 124 -8.33 -3.87 3.81
N LYS A 125 -7.59 -4.57 4.67
CA LYS A 125 -7.14 -4.05 5.96
C LYS A 125 -5.73 -4.52 6.29
N GLY A 126 -5.04 -3.77 7.13
CA GLY A 126 -3.72 -4.13 7.60
C GLY A 126 -3.02 -2.93 8.18
N THR A 127 -1.70 -2.88 8.05
CA THR A 127 -0.90 -1.86 8.72
C THR A 127 0.10 -1.27 7.75
N LEU A 128 0.08 0.06 7.59
CA LEU A 128 1.01 0.80 6.74
C LEU A 128 2.01 1.61 7.57
N SER A 129 3.28 1.63 7.15
CA SER A 129 4.30 2.53 7.71
C SER A 129 4.08 3.95 7.19
N VAL A 130 3.75 4.89 8.06
CA VAL A 130 3.49 6.29 7.67
C VAL A 130 4.69 7.20 7.94
N ALA A 131 5.60 6.76 8.81
CA ALA A 131 6.86 7.42 9.13
C ALA A 131 7.82 6.42 9.79
N ARG A 132 9.10 6.78 9.93
CA ARG A 132 10.09 5.92 10.59
C ARG A 132 9.65 5.60 12.03
N GLY A 133 9.33 4.33 12.29
CA GLY A 133 8.85 3.86 13.59
C GLY A 133 7.37 4.16 13.88
N ILE A 134 6.60 4.63 12.90
CA ILE A 134 5.17 4.94 13.04
C ILE A 134 4.39 4.16 11.98
N SER A 135 3.48 3.31 12.45
CA SER A 135 2.60 2.52 11.59
C SER A 135 1.13 2.83 11.89
N ALA A 136 0.30 2.92 10.86
CA ALA A 136 -1.13 3.13 10.99
C ALA A 136 -1.90 1.88 10.58
N ASP A 137 -2.93 1.54 11.36
CA ASP A 137 -3.92 0.56 10.95
C ASP A 137 -4.78 1.19 9.85
N VAL A 138 -4.94 0.47 8.76
CA VAL A 138 -5.63 0.93 7.57
C VAL A 138 -6.77 -0.02 7.25
N VAL A 139 -7.92 0.53 6.92
CA VAL A 139 -9.07 -0.19 6.35
C VAL A 139 -9.53 0.56 5.11
N ILE A 140 -9.76 -0.18 4.02
CA ILE A 140 -10.18 0.35 2.73
C ILE A 140 -11.41 -0.43 2.27
N GLN A 141 -12.38 0.27 1.71
CA GLN A 141 -13.50 -0.29 0.98
C GLN A 141 -13.55 0.36 -0.40
N PHE A 142 -13.80 -0.43 -1.44
CA PHE A 142 -13.86 0.07 -2.80
C PHE A 142 -14.96 -0.62 -3.59
N GLN A 143 -15.46 0.10 -4.58
CA GLN A 143 -16.52 -0.33 -5.48
C GLN A 143 -16.24 0.16 -6.89
N ARG A 144 -16.67 -0.62 -7.87
CA ARG A 144 -16.56 -0.27 -9.28
C ARG A 144 -17.52 0.90 -9.56
N VAL A 145 -17.06 1.83 -10.39
CA VAL A 145 -17.87 2.96 -10.89
C VAL A 145 -17.81 2.94 -12.42
N GLU A 146 -18.95 3.17 -13.06
CA GLU A 146 -19.06 3.21 -14.53
C GLU A 146 -18.49 4.50 -15.13
#